data_AF-A0A0Q6TVR1-F1
#
_entry.id   AF-A0A0Q6TVR1-F1
#
_cell.length_a   1.000
_cell.length_b   1.000
_cell.length_c   1.000
_cell.angle_alpha   90.00
_cell.angle_beta   90.00
_cell.angle_gamma   90.00
#
_symmetry.space_group_name_H-M   'P 1'
#
loop_
_entity.id
_entity.type
_entity.pdbx_description
1 polymer ?
#
loop_
_entity_poly.entity_id
_entity_poly.type
_entity_poly.pdbx_seq_one_letter_code
_entity_poly.pdbx_strand_id
1 'polypeptide(L)'
;MTRKLPTFAEALPVWLKIGLLGFGGPAGQIALLHREVVETRDWVDDDEFTRALSFCMLLPGPEAQQLATWLGWRLHGIRGGLAAGLLFVLPGLAVMLALSALYVVHGRSDWAAPVLLGLKAAVVALVLQALLKIGQRAIKDRMAAIVCGAAFALLAFTTVPFPLVVLGAGVLGWATTKGGEGVSGVEPAPLKGQGRTALACLALWLAPIALAWIVAPGSTLAWMGLSFGGLAAISFGGAYAALAYIGQAASALGWLSATQMLDGLGLAETTPGPLILVFVFVGFVGAFQTAAPEWAWALGLLGGLMAAWTTFAPSFLWIFAGGPLFERWGRRPRPSRALALISAASVGVIGQLALWFAIHLLFRSGQTMEVAGLVRVMLPDVATLDYGALGLTVLALMLVFATRLPMLAMIAVLVGAGLLLKAFGLS
;
A
#
# COMPACT_ATOMS: atom_id res chain seq x y z
N MET A 1 38.71 4.77 -0.58
CA MET A 1 38.70 3.43 -1.19
C MET A 1 37.63 3.41 -2.25
N THR A 2 37.94 3.02 -3.49
CA THR A 2 36.94 2.92 -4.57
C THR A 2 36.17 1.60 -4.41
N ARG A 3 34.88 1.68 -4.06
CA ARG A 3 33.99 0.51 -3.96
C ARG A 3 33.95 -0.25 -5.28
N LYS A 4 33.95 -1.59 -5.19
CA LYS A 4 33.86 -2.46 -6.37
C LYS A 4 32.40 -2.60 -6.77
N LEU A 5 32.00 -1.89 -7.83
CA LEU A 5 30.64 -2.00 -8.38
C LEU A 5 30.43 -3.40 -9.00
N PRO A 6 29.26 -4.03 -8.78
CA PRO A 6 28.96 -5.33 -9.36
C PRO A 6 28.71 -5.22 -10.86
N THR A 7 28.92 -6.32 -11.57
CA THR A 7 28.37 -6.46 -12.93
C THR A 7 26.85 -6.56 -12.89
N PHE A 8 26.19 -6.27 -14.01
CA PHE A 8 24.73 -6.37 -14.11
C PHE A 8 24.23 -7.79 -13.82
N ALA A 9 24.95 -8.82 -14.30
CA ALA A 9 24.61 -10.22 -14.09
C ALA A 9 24.72 -10.63 -12.61
N GLU A 10 25.70 -10.11 -11.89
CA GLU A 10 25.85 -10.34 -10.44
C GLU A 10 24.75 -9.67 -9.62
N ALA A 11 24.19 -8.55 -10.11
CA ALA A 11 23.15 -7.82 -9.41
C ALA A 11 21.75 -8.46 -9.54
N LEU A 12 21.43 -9.08 -10.68
CA LEU A 12 20.13 -9.74 -10.92
C LEU A 12 19.69 -10.74 -9.84
N PRO A 13 20.50 -11.73 -9.41
CA PRO A 13 20.10 -12.68 -8.38
C PRO A 13 19.89 -12.01 -7.02
N VAL A 14 20.55 -10.87 -6.76
CA VAL A 14 20.38 -10.12 -5.51
C VAL A 14 19.03 -9.41 -5.51
N TRP A 15 18.65 -8.76 -6.62
CA TRP A 15 17.33 -8.15 -6.75
C TRP A 15 16.21 -9.18 -6.67
N LEU A 16 16.37 -10.35 -7.29
CA LEU A 16 15.42 -11.45 -7.19
C LEU A 16 15.33 -11.99 -5.75
N LYS A 17 16.47 -12.16 -5.07
CA LYS A 17 16.51 -12.57 -3.65
C LYS A 17 15.76 -11.57 -2.77
N ILE A 18 15.97 -10.27 -2.98
CA ILE A 18 15.25 -9.22 -2.24
C ILE A 18 13.74 -9.31 -2.50
N GLY A 19 13.32 -9.52 -3.75
CA GLY A 19 11.91 -9.71 -4.09
C GLY A 19 11.29 -10.97 -3.47
N LEU A 20 12.04 -12.07 -3.37
CA LEU A 20 11.58 -13.33 -2.75
C LEU A 20 11.56 -13.31 -1.23
N LEU A 21 12.43 -12.51 -0.60
CA LEU A 21 12.61 -12.48 0.86
C LEU A 21 12.07 -11.19 1.51
N GLY A 22 11.45 -10.30 0.74
CA GLY A 22 10.95 -8.99 1.17
C GLY A 22 9.71 -9.05 2.07
N PHE A 23 9.76 -9.79 3.17
CA PHE A 23 8.70 -9.86 4.17
C PHE A 23 8.85 -8.77 5.25
N GLY A 24 7.80 -8.56 6.04
CA GLY A 24 7.85 -7.67 7.22
C GLY A 24 7.53 -6.20 6.94
N GLY A 25 6.73 -5.94 5.90
CA GLY A 25 6.29 -4.60 5.51
C GLY A 25 7.44 -3.67 5.08
N PRO A 26 7.19 -2.36 4.96
CA PRO A 26 8.18 -1.41 4.44
C PRO A 26 9.49 -1.41 5.24
N ALA A 27 9.42 -1.53 6.56
CA ALA A 27 10.62 -1.52 7.41
C ALA A 27 11.48 -2.78 7.21
N GLY A 28 10.88 -3.97 7.13
CA GLY A 28 11.61 -5.21 6.85
C GLY A 28 12.25 -5.21 5.47
N GLN A 29 11.55 -4.68 4.46
CA GLN A 29 12.06 -4.56 3.10
C GLN A 29 13.20 -3.57 2.97
N ILE A 30 13.09 -2.39 3.60
CA ILE A 30 14.17 -1.40 3.64
C ILE A 30 15.38 -1.96 4.38
N ALA A 31 15.18 -2.66 5.50
CA ALA A 31 16.27 -3.32 6.23
C ALA A 31 16.94 -4.41 5.39
N LEU A 32 16.19 -5.20 4.63
CA LEU A 32 16.74 -6.20 3.73
C LEU A 32 17.54 -5.56 2.59
N LEU A 33 17.03 -4.48 1.99
CA LEU A 33 17.74 -3.71 0.97
C LEU A 33 19.06 -3.16 1.52
N HIS A 34 19.03 -2.56 2.72
CA HIS A 34 20.21 -2.04 3.40
C HIS A 34 21.23 -3.15 3.68
N ARG A 35 20.80 -4.25 4.30
CA ARG A 35 21.65 -5.40 4.58
C ARG A 35 22.32 -5.96 3.33
N GLU A 36 21.59 -6.15 2.24
CA GLU A 36 22.14 -6.79 1.03
C GLU A 36 23.06 -5.86 0.22
N VAL A 37 22.75 -4.57 0.17
CA VAL A 37 23.43 -3.58 -0.71
C VAL A 37 24.54 -2.80 0.02
N VAL A 38 24.32 -2.47 1.30
CA VAL A 38 25.26 -1.72 2.14
C VAL A 38 26.13 -2.70 2.93
N GLU A 39 25.54 -3.46 3.86
CA GLU A 39 26.32 -4.25 4.83
C GLU A 39 27.03 -5.45 4.21
N THR A 40 26.33 -6.24 3.40
CA THR A 40 26.85 -7.53 2.89
C THR A 40 27.79 -7.33 1.69
N ARG A 41 27.53 -6.33 0.86
CA ARG A 41 28.21 -6.19 -0.44
C ARG A 41 28.96 -4.87 -0.63
N ASP A 42 28.74 -3.88 0.23
CA ASP A 42 29.38 -2.57 0.16
C ASP A 42 29.30 -1.94 -1.25
N TRP A 43 28.12 -2.01 -1.88
CA TRP A 43 27.86 -1.38 -3.18
C TRP A 43 27.54 0.10 -3.05
N VAL A 44 26.97 0.51 -1.92
CA VAL A 44 26.50 1.86 -1.59
C VAL A 44 26.81 2.14 -0.11
N ASP A 45 27.18 3.36 0.29
CA ASP A 45 27.34 3.70 1.73
C ASP A 45 26.00 3.97 2.42
N ASP A 46 26.04 3.91 3.76
CA ASP A 46 24.97 4.35 4.64
C ASP A 46 24.44 5.76 4.33
N ASP A 47 25.33 6.72 4.03
CA ASP A 47 24.93 8.10 3.80
C ASP A 47 24.13 8.24 2.49
N GLU A 48 24.59 7.60 1.42
CA GLU A 48 23.95 7.54 0.12
C GLU A 48 22.63 6.76 0.21
N PHE A 49 22.61 5.63 0.92
CA PHE A 49 21.39 4.87 1.18
C PHE A 49 20.36 5.72 1.93
N THR A 50 20.78 6.43 2.99
CA THR A 50 19.90 7.27 3.81
C THR A 50 19.37 8.47 3.02
N ARG A 51 20.19 9.09 2.19
CA ARG A 51 19.74 10.15 1.25
C ARG A 51 18.73 9.61 0.26
N ALA A 52 18.99 8.46 -0.36
CA ALA A 52 18.07 7.83 -1.30
C ALA A 52 16.73 7.45 -0.65
N LEU A 53 16.77 6.91 0.57
CA LEU A 53 15.57 6.59 1.35
C LEU A 53 14.77 7.86 1.65
N SER A 54 15.44 8.92 2.11
CA SER A 54 14.80 10.20 2.40
C SER A 54 14.14 10.80 1.15
N PHE A 55 14.79 10.67 -0.01
CA PHE A 55 14.22 11.07 -1.29
C PHE A 55 12.98 10.23 -1.65
N CYS A 56 13.03 8.90 -1.56
CA CYS A 56 11.90 8.02 -1.86
C CYS A 56 10.70 8.27 -0.93
N MET A 57 10.93 8.66 0.32
CA MET A 57 9.85 9.04 1.25
C MET A 57 9.10 10.31 0.86
N LEU A 58 9.64 11.13 -0.05
CA LEU A 58 8.97 12.32 -0.59
C LEU A 58 8.13 12.01 -1.84
N LEU A 59 8.32 10.83 -2.45
CA LEU A 59 7.65 10.43 -3.68
C LEU A 59 6.33 9.74 -3.34
N PRO A 60 5.29 9.89 -4.19
CA PRO A 60 4.09 9.09 -4.05
C PRO A 60 4.35 7.65 -4.52
N GLY A 61 3.86 6.67 -3.76
CA GLY A 61 3.97 5.24 -4.08
C GLY A 61 4.75 4.40 -3.06
N PRO A 62 5.04 3.12 -3.39
CA PRO A 62 5.66 2.17 -2.46
C PRO A 62 7.15 2.44 -2.26
N GLU A 63 7.53 2.88 -1.07
CA GLU A 63 8.85 3.45 -0.77
C GLU A 63 9.98 2.43 -0.97
N ALA A 64 9.78 1.17 -0.57
CA ALA A 64 10.79 0.12 -0.70
C ALA A 64 11.06 -0.26 -2.17
N GLN A 65 10.03 -0.30 -3.01
CA GLN A 65 10.18 -0.57 -4.44
C GLN A 65 10.87 0.60 -5.14
N GLN A 66 10.55 1.84 -4.75
CA GLN A 66 11.23 3.04 -5.26
C GLN A 66 12.70 3.06 -4.87
N LEU A 67 13.03 2.71 -3.63
CA LEU A 67 14.40 2.60 -3.18
C LEU A 67 15.17 1.50 -3.93
N ALA A 68 14.56 0.32 -4.13
CA ALA A 68 15.16 -0.73 -4.96
C ALA A 68 15.42 -0.25 -6.40
N THR A 69 14.45 0.44 -7.00
CA THR A 69 14.56 1.03 -8.34
C THR A 69 15.67 2.07 -8.40
N TRP A 70 15.78 2.93 -7.38
CA TRP A 70 16.82 3.94 -7.29
C TRP A 70 18.21 3.32 -7.13
N LEU A 71 18.37 2.33 -6.26
CA LEU A 71 19.63 1.62 -6.06
C LEU A 71 20.06 0.88 -7.33
N GLY A 72 19.14 0.18 -7.99
CA GLY A 72 19.40 -0.44 -9.29
C GLY A 72 19.80 0.60 -10.35
N TRP A 73 19.09 1.73 -10.38
CA TRP A 73 19.41 2.83 -11.29
C TRP A 73 20.79 3.42 -11.03
N ARG A 74 21.17 3.54 -9.75
CA ARG A 74 22.46 4.04 -9.32
C ARG A 74 23.62 3.12 -9.72
N LEU A 75 23.39 1.81 -9.74
CA LEU A 75 24.42 0.82 -10.09
C LEU A 75 24.56 0.59 -11.60
N HIS A 76 23.45 0.55 -12.36
CA HIS A 76 23.48 0.21 -13.80
C HIS A 76 22.56 1.07 -14.69
N GLY A 77 22.24 2.30 -14.27
CA GLY A 77 21.37 3.21 -15.01
C GLY A 77 19.95 2.67 -15.18
N ILE A 78 19.23 3.12 -16.21
CA ILE A 78 17.82 2.75 -16.45
C ILE A 78 17.62 1.23 -16.45
N ARG A 79 18.55 0.46 -17.01
CA ARG A 79 18.49 -1.01 -17.05
C ARG A 79 18.53 -1.62 -15.64
N GLY A 80 19.41 -1.12 -14.79
CA GLY A 80 19.49 -1.54 -13.39
C GLY A 80 18.24 -1.18 -12.61
N GLY A 81 17.71 0.03 -12.82
CA GLY A 81 16.49 0.47 -12.15
C GLY A 81 15.26 -0.36 -12.55
N LEU A 82 15.11 -0.64 -13.85
CA LEU A 82 14.04 -1.52 -14.34
C LEU A 82 14.19 -2.94 -13.76
N ALA A 83 15.40 -3.51 -13.79
CA ALA A 83 15.63 -4.85 -13.26
C ALA A 83 15.34 -4.93 -11.76
N ALA A 84 15.88 -4.01 -10.95
CA ALA A 84 15.70 -4.00 -9.52
C ALA A 84 14.22 -3.76 -9.12
N GLY A 85 13.58 -2.76 -9.73
CA GLY A 85 12.19 -2.44 -9.45
C GLY A 85 11.22 -3.55 -9.86
N LEU A 86 11.43 -4.19 -11.02
CA LEU A 86 10.57 -5.29 -11.49
C LEU A 86 10.79 -6.56 -10.66
N LEU A 87 12.03 -6.97 -10.42
CA LEU A 87 12.34 -8.17 -9.65
C LEU A 87 11.93 -8.05 -8.17
N PHE A 88 11.80 -6.82 -7.65
CA PHE A 88 11.22 -6.57 -6.33
C PHE A 88 9.72 -6.89 -6.27
N VAL A 89 8.98 -6.70 -7.37
CA VAL A 89 7.50 -6.82 -7.41
C VAL A 89 7.04 -8.17 -7.96
N LEU A 90 7.69 -8.67 -9.02
CA LEU A 90 7.25 -9.83 -9.79
C LEU A 90 7.03 -11.10 -8.94
N PRO A 91 7.90 -11.46 -7.98
CA PRO A 91 7.67 -12.65 -7.15
C PRO A 91 6.38 -12.53 -6.33
N GLY A 92 6.20 -11.39 -5.64
CA GLY A 92 4.99 -11.12 -4.86
C GLY A 92 3.73 -11.03 -5.72
N LEU A 93 3.83 -10.44 -6.92
CA LEU A 93 2.74 -10.40 -7.91
C LEU A 93 2.30 -11.81 -8.30
N ALA A 94 3.25 -12.70 -8.63
CA ALA A 94 2.94 -14.07 -9.01
C ALA A 94 2.24 -14.83 -7.87
N VAL A 95 2.75 -14.70 -6.64
CA VAL A 95 2.14 -15.31 -5.45
C VAL A 95 0.73 -14.74 -5.23
N MET A 96 0.55 -13.41 -5.33
CA MET A 96 -0.75 -12.79 -5.08
C MET A 96 -1.79 -13.15 -6.14
N LEU A 97 -1.40 -13.26 -7.42
CA LEU A 97 -2.27 -13.77 -8.47
C LEU A 97 -2.69 -15.22 -8.20
N ALA A 98 -1.74 -16.07 -7.78
CA ALA A 98 -2.04 -17.46 -7.42
C ALA A 98 -2.97 -17.56 -6.21
N LEU A 99 -2.75 -16.74 -5.16
CA LEU A 99 -3.64 -16.69 -3.99
C LEU A 99 -5.02 -16.14 -4.34
N SER A 100 -5.12 -15.19 -5.27
CA SER A 100 -6.40 -14.66 -5.76
C SER A 100 -7.17 -15.72 -6.55
N ALA A 101 -6.48 -16.46 -7.42
CA ALA A 101 -7.03 -17.61 -8.13
C ALA A 101 -7.51 -18.71 -7.17
N LEU A 102 -6.70 -19.01 -6.15
CA LEU A 102 -7.06 -19.98 -5.11
C LEU A 102 -8.30 -19.53 -4.33
N TYR A 103 -8.38 -18.24 -4.00
CA TYR A 103 -9.49 -17.65 -3.27
C TYR A 103 -10.82 -17.74 -4.03
N VAL A 104 -10.84 -17.44 -5.33
CA VAL A 104 -12.10 -17.52 -6.11
C VAL A 104 -12.61 -18.95 -6.27
N VAL A 105 -11.72 -19.95 -6.23
CA VAL A 105 -12.09 -21.37 -6.35
C VAL A 105 -12.44 -22.00 -4.99
N HIS A 106 -11.64 -21.73 -3.95
CA HIS A 106 -11.70 -22.42 -2.66
C HIS A 106 -12.09 -21.52 -1.49
N GLY A 107 -12.29 -20.22 -1.68
CA GLY A 107 -12.63 -19.27 -0.61
C GLY A 107 -13.96 -19.58 0.10
N ARG A 108 -14.81 -20.41 -0.51
CA ARG A 108 -16.08 -20.90 0.04
C ARG A 108 -15.98 -22.31 0.63
N SER A 109 -14.80 -22.93 0.62
CA SER A 109 -14.58 -24.24 1.21
C SER A 109 -14.63 -24.17 2.74
N ASP A 110 -15.06 -25.27 3.36
CA ASP A 110 -15.19 -25.39 4.81
C ASP A 110 -13.92 -25.04 5.59
N TRP A 111 -12.74 -25.40 5.07
CA TRP A 111 -11.46 -25.11 5.71
C TRP A 111 -11.00 -23.66 5.48
N ALA A 112 -11.51 -22.96 4.48
CA ALA A 112 -11.06 -21.61 4.14
C ALA A 112 -11.54 -20.58 5.16
N ALA A 113 -12.81 -20.69 5.61
CA ALA A 113 -13.39 -19.78 6.60
C ALA A 113 -12.55 -19.62 7.89
N PRO A 114 -12.13 -20.70 8.60
CA PRO A 114 -11.32 -20.56 9.81
C PRO A 114 -9.89 -20.04 9.53
N VAL A 115 -9.30 -20.41 8.39
CA VAL A 115 -7.98 -19.88 7.97
C VAL A 115 -8.06 -18.37 7.76
N LEU A 116 -9.06 -17.92 6.99
CA LEU A 116 -9.31 -16.52 6.72
C LEU A 116 -9.64 -15.77 8.01
N LEU A 117 -10.39 -16.35 8.94
CA LEU A 117 -10.68 -15.71 10.23
C LEU A 117 -9.40 -15.40 11.02
N GLY A 118 -8.47 -16.36 11.10
CA GLY A 118 -7.15 -16.15 11.72
C GLY A 118 -6.34 -15.05 11.02
N LEU A 119 -6.35 -15.04 9.68
CA LEU A 119 -5.71 -14.00 8.87
C LEU A 119 -6.32 -12.61 9.13
N LYS A 120 -7.65 -12.50 9.21
CA LYS A 120 -8.34 -11.22 9.49
C LYS A 120 -7.99 -10.67 10.87
N ALA A 121 -7.91 -11.52 11.87
CA ALA A 121 -7.49 -11.11 13.22
C ALA A 121 -6.04 -10.57 13.20
N ALA A 122 -5.14 -11.24 12.47
CA ALA A 122 -3.77 -10.76 12.27
C ALA A 122 -3.76 -9.37 11.62
N VAL A 123 -4.54 -9.20 10.56
CA VAL A 123 -4.68 -7.94 9.82
C VAL A 123 -5.09 -6.78 10.73
N VAL A 124 -6.14 -6.95 11.54
CA VAL A 124 -6.60 -5.88 12.44
C VAL A 124 -5.48 -5.45 13.40
N ALA A 125 -4.74 -6.42 13.96
CA ALA A 125 -3.62 -6.13 14.85
C ALA A 125 -2.44 -5.44 14.11
N LEU A 126 -2.11 -5.89 12.90
CA LEU A 126 -1.04 -5.30 12.07
C LEU A 126 -1.38 -3.88 11.61
N VAL A 127 -2.63 -3.63 11.19
CA VAL A 127 -3.10 -2.29 10.83
C VAL A 127 -3.03 -1.37 12.04
N LEU A 128 -3.41 -1.82 13.23
CA LEU A 128 -3.27 -1.03 14.46
C LEU A 128 -1.79 -0.74 14.79
N GLN A 129 -0.92 -1.74 14.65
CA GLN A 129 0.53 -1.54 14.83
C GLN A 129 1.08 -0.51 13.84
N ALA A 130 0.67 -0.58 12.58
CA ALA A 130 1.05 0.37 11.54
C ALA A 130 0.52 1.77 11.85
N LEU A 131 -0.73 1.90 12.29
CA LEU A 131 -1.33 3.16 12.70
C LEU A 131 -0.50 3.85 13.79
N LEU A 132 -0.12 3.12 14.84
CA LEU A 132 0.68 3.66 15.94
C LEU A 132 2.08 4.06 15.47
N LYS A 133 2.76 3.19 14.72
CA LYS A 133 4.12 3.41 14.23
C LYS A 133 4.20 4.58 13.24
N ILE A 134 3.26 4.69 12.30
CA ILE A 134 3.19 5.77 11.33
C ILE A 134 2.73 7.05 12.02
N GLY A 135 1.76 6.98 12.93
CA GLY A 135 1.29 8.11 13.74
C GLY A 135 2.41 8.80 14.52
N GLN A 136 3.25 8.03 15.22
CA GLN A 136 4.42 8.56 15.94
C GLN A 136 5.43 9.28 15.03
N ARG A 137 5.48 8.91 13.74
CA ARG A 137 6.38 9.52 12.75
C ARG A 137 5.77 10.74 12.07
N ALA A 138 4.49 10.68 11.72
CA ALA A 138 3.83 11.75 10.95
C ALA A 138 3.29 12.88 11.83
N ILE A 139 2.86 12.60 13.07
CA ILE A 139 2.27 13.60 13.97
C ILE A 139 3.37 14.21 14.83
N LYS A 140 3.96 15.32 14.36
CA LYS A 140 5.05 16.03 15.04
C LYS A 140 4.64 17.29 15.78
N ASP A 141 3.44 17.80 15.53
CA ASP A 141 2.94 19.03 16.15
C ASP A 141 1.41 19.01 16.28
N ARG A 142 0.88 20.03 16.98
CA ARG A 142 -0.55 20.18 17.26
C ARG A 142 -1.40 20.29 15.99
N MET A 143 -0.91 20.95 14.94
CA MET A 143 -1.66 21.09 13.70
C MET A 143 -1.75 19.74 12.98
N ALA A 144 -0.66 18.97 12.93
CA ALA A 144 -0.67 17.61 12.40
C ALA A 144 -1.65 16.71 13.17
N ALA A 145 -1.71 16.83 14.50
CA ALA A 145 -2.67 16.08 15.32
C ALA A 145 -4.12 16.46 15.02
N ILE A 146 -4.41 17.76 14.87
CA ILE A 146 -5.75 18.26 14.49
C ILE A 146 -6.14 17.75 13.11
N VAL A 147 -5.25 17.82 12.12
CA VAL A 147 -5.50 17.33 10.76
C VAL A 147 -5.74 15.82 10.75
N CYS A 148 -4.96 15.05 11.52
CA CYS A 148 -5.17 13.61 11.68
C CYS A 148 -6.57 13.31 12.25
N GLY A 149 -6.94 13.98 13.35
CA GLY A 149 -8.26 13.80 13.97
C GLY A 149 -9.41 14.22 13.06
N ALA A 150 -9.26 15.34 12.35
CA ALA A 150 -10.24 15.82 11.38
C ALA A 150 -10.40 14.87 10.19
N ALA A 151 -9.30 14.35 9.64
CA ALA A 151 -9.32 13.38 8.56
C ALA A 151 -10.03 12.09 8.98
N PHE A 152 -9.73 11.57 10.17
CA PHE A 152 -10.44 10.44 10.76
C PHE A 152 -11.95 10.73 10.88
N ALA A 153 -12.32 11.85 11.51
CA ALA A 153 -13.71 12.19 11.75
C ALA A 153 -14.50 12.41 10.45
N LEU A 154 -13.92 13.12 9.47
CA LEU A 154 -14.55 13.33 8.17
C LEU A 154 -14.81 11.99 7.48
N LEU A 155 -13.84 11.08 7.44
CA LEU A 155 -14.04 9.80 6.73
C LEU A 155 -14.94 8.82 7.49
N ALA A 156 -14.87 8.82 8.83
CA ALA A 156 -15.65 7.93 9.67
C ALA A 156 -17.12 8.35 9.73
N PHE A 157 -17.38 9.66 9.80
CA PHE A 157 -18.71 10.20 10.06
C PHE A 157 -19.35 10.90 8.87
N THR A 158 -18.66 11.03 7.74
CA THR A 158 -19.21 11.67 6.54
C THR A 158 -18.96 10.87 5.27
N THR A 159 -19.66 11.23 4.20
CA THR A 159 -19.49 10.68 2.84
C THR A 159 -18.42 11.40 2.02
N VAL A 160 -17.63 12.30 2.64
CA VAL A 160 -16.57 13.04 1.95
C VAL A 160 -15.54 12.07 1.36
N PRO A 161 -15.22 12.18 0.05
CA PRO A 161 -14.27 11.29 -0.58
C PRO A 161 -12.84 11.57 -0.11
N PHE A 162 -12.09 10.50 0.15
CA PHE A 162 -10.70 10.54 0.62
C PHE A 162 -9.79 11.52 -0.14
N PRO A 163 -9.79 11.59 -1.49
CA PRO A 163 -8.92 12.52 -2.20
C PRO A 163 -9.11 13.98 -1.77
N LEU A 164 -10.35 14.39 -1.46
CA LEU A 164 -10.61 15.76 -0.98
C LEU A 164 -10.04 16.00 0.41
N VAL A 165 -10.05 15.00 1.29
CA VAL A 165 -9.45 15.10 2.64
C VAL A 165 -7.93 15.27 2.54
N VAL A 166 -7.28 14.49 1.69
CA VAL A 166 -5.83 14.58 1.45
C VAL A 166 -5.45 15.90 0.79
N LEU A 167 -6.18 16.32 -0.24
CA LEU A 167 -5.96 17.61 -0.90
C LEU A 167 -6.15 18.77 0.07
N GLY A 168 -7.20 18.72 0.91
CA GLY A 168 -7.45 19.72 1.95
C GLY A 168 -6.30 19.83 2.95
N ALA A 169 -5.74 18.69 3.39
CA ALA A 169 -4.57 18.66 4.27
C ALA A 169 -3.33 19.30 3.60
N GLY A 170 -3.10 19.00 2.31
CA GLY A 170 -2.02 19.59 1.53
C GLY A 170 -2.15 21.11 1.37
N VAL A 171 -3.35 21.59 1.02
CA VAL A 171 -3.66 23.02 0.90
C VAL A 171 -3.48 23.74 2.23
N LEU A 172 -3.96 23.15 3.33
CA LEU A 172 -3.79 23.72 4.66
C LEU A 172 -2.31 23.81 5.05
N GLY A 173 -1.51 22.79 4.74
CA GLY A 173 -0.08 22.79 5.02
C GLY A 173 0.65 23.85 4.19
N TRP A 174 0.26 24.02 2.94
CA TRP A 174 0.80 25.06 2.08
C TRP A 174 0.47 26.47 2.59
N ALA A 175 -0.77 26.70 3.00
CA ALA A 175 -1.27 28.02 3.41
C ALA A 175 -0.77 28.45 4.80
N THR A 176 -0.62 27.50 5.73
CA THR A 176 -0.23 27.79 7.12
C THR A 176 1.26 28.03 7.32
N THR A 177 2.10 27.66 6.35
CA THR A 177 3.55 27.91 6.39
C THR A 177 3.93 29.18 5.64
N LYS A 178 4.59 30.10 6.35
CA LYS A 178 5.19 31.29 5.73
C LYS A 178 6.28 30.85 4.74
N GLY A 179 6.34 31.55 3.60
CA GLY A 179 7.45 31.38 2.67
C GLY A 179 8.76 31.75 3.36
N GLY A 180 9.79 30.93 3.16
CA GLY A 180 11.15 31.18 3.62
C GLY A 180 12.13 30.64 2.59
N GLU A 181 13.38 31.10 2.65
CA GLU A 181 14.44 30.58 1.80
C GLU A 181 14.62 29.08 2.08
N GLY A 182 14.67 28.28 1.02
CA GLY A 182 14.85 26.84 1.14
C GLY A 182 16.22 26.50 1.71
N VAL A 183 16.37 25.32 2.32
CA VAL A 183 17.65 24.89 2.90
C VAL A 183 18.76 24.92 1.83
N SER A 184 19.79 25.73 2.05
CA SER A 184 20.95 25.90 1.19
C SER A 184 21.83 24.65 1.21
N GLY A 185 22.26 24.14 0.04
CA GLY A 185 23.18 22.99 -0.07
C GLY A 185 22.98 22.08 -1.28
N VAL A 186 23.99 22.01 -2.17
CA VAL A 186 24.02 21.28 -3.47
C VAL A 186 22.99 21.80 -4.50
N GLU A 187 23.45 22.24 -5.67
CA GLU A 187 22.54 22.60 -6.76
C GLU A 187 21.73 21.36 -7.20
N PRO A 188 20.40 21.47 -7.36
CA PRO A 188 19.62 20.36 -7.89
C PRO A 188 20.10 20.03 -9.29
N ALA A 189 20.21 18.73 -9.59
CA ALA A 189 20.71 18.27 -10.89
C ALA A 189 19.96 18.94 -12.05
N PRO A 190 20.66 19.29 -13.15
CA PRO A 190 20.05 19.98 -14.28
C PRO A 190 18.96 19.13 -14.95
N LEU A 191 17.83 19.76 -15.29
CA LEU A 191 16.66 19.13 -15.93
C LEU A 191 16.90 18.68 -17.39
N LYS A 192 18.10 18.92 -17.94
CA LYS A 192 18.38 18.69 -19.38
C LYS A 192 18.30 17.19 -19.69
N GLY A 193 17.41 16.82 -20.62
CA GLY A 193 17.23 15.44 -21.09
C GLY A 193 16.17 14.62 -20.36
N GLN A 194 15.65 15.09 -19.21
CA GLN A 194 14.66 14.34 -18.41
C GLN A 194 13.25 14.34 -19.02
N GLY A 195 12.90 15.34 -19.84
CA GLY A 195 11.57 15.46 -20.43
C GLY A 195 11.17 14.29 -21.33
N ARG A 196 12.12 13.72 -22.09
CA ARG A 196 11.85 12.55 -22.95
C ARG A 196 11.60 11.29 -22.13
N THR A 197 12.40 11.06 -21.10
CA THR A 197 12.22 9.94 -20.17
C THR A 197 10.90 10.07 -19.41
N ALA A 198 10.56 11.29 -18.94
CA ALA A 198 9.30 11.57 -18.29
C ALA A 198 8.11 11.25 -19.19
N LEU A 199 8.14 11.72 -20.44
CA LEU A 199 7.09 11.48 -21.42
C LEU A 199 6.95 9.98 -21.74
N ALA A 200 8.08 9.27 -21.89
CA ALA A 200 8.06 7.83 -22.15
C ALA A 200 7.47 7.05 -20.97
N CYS A 201 7.90 7.33 -19.74
CA CYS A 201 7.36 6.68 -18.54
C CYS A 201 5.86 7.02 -18.33
N LEU A 202 5.46 8.28 -18.57
CA LEU A 202 4.07 8.71 -18.50
C LEU A 202 3.21 8.01 -19.56
N ALA A 203 3.68 7.94 -20.80
CA ALA A 203 2.99 7.23 -21.87
C ALA A 203 2.84 5.73 -21.55
N LEU A 204 3.90 5.09 -21.07
CA LEU A 204 3.86 3.67 -20.66
C LEU A 204 2.90 3.42 -19.48
N TRP A 205 2.86 4.34 -18.52
CA TRP A 205 1.94 4.22 -17.40
C TRP A 205 0.48 4.37 -17.83
N LEU A 206 0.18 5.38 -18.67
CA LEU A 206 -1.19 5.69 -19.08
C LEU A 206 -1.69 4.81 -20.24
N ALA A 207 -0.81 4.18 -21.03
CA ALA A 207 -1.18 3.36 -22.18
C ALA A 207 -2.24 2.27 -21.88
N PRO A 208 -2.09 1.40 -20.87
CA PRO A 208 -3.12 0.39 -20.59
C PRO A 208 -4.44 0.99 -20.10
N ILE A 209 -4.39 2.11 -19.37
CA ILE A 209 -5.59 2.83 -18.93
C ILE A 209 -6.33 3.37 -20.16
N ALA A 210 -5.61 4.07 -21.04
CA ALA A 210 -6.17 4.61 -22.28
C ALA A 210 -6.73 3.50 -23.18
N LEU A 211 -6.01 2.39 -23.33
CA LEU A 211 -6.47 1.24 -24.10
C LEU A 211 -7.77 0.66 -23.54
N ALA A 212 -7.88 0.48 -22.23
CA ALA A 212 -9.10 -0.01 -21.59
C ALA A 212 -10.30 0.94 -21.84
N TRP A 213 -10.06 2.25 -21.79
CA TRP A 213 -11.08 3.26 -22.09
C TRP A 213 -11.46 3.36 -23.57
N ILE A 214 -10.54 3.08 -24.49
CA ILE A 214 -10.82 3.07 -25.93
C ILE A 214 -11.59 1.80 -26.33
N VAL A 215 -11.17 0.64 -25.82
CA VAL A 215 -11.72 -0.66 -26.22
C VAL A 215 -13.05 -0.94 -25.52
N ALA A 216 -13.15 -0.63 -24.22
CA ALA A 216 -14.33 -0.91 -23.42
C ALA A 216 -14.59 0.21 -22.40
N PRO A 217 -15.06 1.39 -22.87
CA PRO A 217 -15.41 2.51 -22.00
C PRO A 217 -16.40 2.07 -20.92
N GLY A 218 -16.15 2.47 -19.67
CA GLY A 218 -17.03 2.13 -18.54
C GLY A 218 -16.91 0.69 -18.02
N SER A 219 -16.06 -0.15 -18.61
CA SER A 219 -15.76 -1.49 -18.08
C SER A 219 -15.07 -1.44 -16.70
N THR A 220 -15.19 -2.51 -15.93
CA THR A 220 -14.48 -2.67 -14.65
C THR A 220 -12.98 -2.41 -14.81
N LEU A 221 -12.37 -2.93 -15.88
CA LEU A 221 -10.93 -2.76 -16.14
C LEU A 221 -10.55 -1.30 -16.38
N ALA A 222 -11.38 -0.53 -17.07
CA ALA A 222 -11.17 0.91 -17.31
C ALA A 222 -11.27 1.71 -15.99
N TRP A 223 -12.25 1.39 -15.15
CA TRP A 223 -12.40 1.99 -13.82
C TRP A 223 -11.29 1.58 -12.85
N MET A 224 -10.79 0.34 -12.93
CA MET A 224 -9.60 -0.10 -12.19
C MET A 224 -8.38 0.72 -12.60
N GLY A 225 -8.15 0.91 -13.90
CA GLY A 225 -7.06 1.73 -14.41
C GLY A 225 -7.06 3.14 -13.84
N LEU A 226 -8.23 3.81 -13.83
CA LEU A 226 -8.37 5.14 -13.23
C LEU A 226 -8.25 5.14 -11.70
N SER A 227 -8.83 4.16 -11.02
CA SER A 227 -8.86 4.13 -9.56
C SER A 227 -7.48 3.86 -8.97
N PHE A 228 -6.81 2.81 -9.46
CA PHE A 228 -5.45 2.46 -9.03
C PHE A 228 -4.41 3.46 -9.56
N GLY A 229 -4.54 3.93 -10.80
CA GLY A 229 -3.65 4.96 -11.35
C GLY A 229 -3.80 6.30 -10.63
N GLY A 230 -5.03 6.77 -10.43
CA GLY A 230 -5.31 7.99 -9.67
C GLY A 230 -4.75 7.91 -8.26
N LEU A 231 -4.93 6.76 -7.59
CA LEU A 231 -4.33 6.52 -6.29
C LEU A 231 -2.80 6.59 -6.32
N ALA A 232 -2.15 5.92 -7.27
CA ALA A 232 -0.70 5.93 -7.37
C ALA A 232 -0.12 7.34 -7.58
N ALA A 233 -0.89 8.24 -8.20
CA ALA A 233 -0.52 9.65 -8.36
C ALA A 233 -0.56 10.45 -7.04
N ILE A 234 -1.44 10.08 -6.11
CA ILE A 234 -1.74 10.85 -4.89
C ILE A 234 -1.38 10.10 -3.59
N SER A 235 -0.80 8.91 -3.69
CA SER A 235 -0.56 8.03 -2.54
C SER A 235 0.68 8.45 -1.75
N PHE A 236 0.46 9.24 -0.70
CA PHE A 236 1.45 9.58 0.33
C PHE A 236 1.07 8.93 1.66
N GLY A 237 1.99 8.24 2.32
CA GLY A 237 1.73 7.57 3.61
C GLY A 237 1.59 6.04 3.55
N GLY A 238 2.20 5.40 2.55
CA GLY A 238 2.35 3.95 2.48
C GLY A 238 1.10 3.15 2.10
N ALA A 239 1.27 1.83 2.00
CA ALA A 239 0.27 0.90 1.50
C ALA A 239 -1.07 0.92 2.28
N TYR A 240 -1.06 1.17 3.59
CA TYR A 240 -2.27 1.17 4.42
C TYR A 240 -3.20 2.36 4.15
N ALA A 241 -2.65 3.56 3.93
CA ALA A 241 -3.47 4.72 3.55
C ALA A 241 -4.07 4.53 2.16
N ALA A 242 -3.28 3.97 1.25
CA ALA A 242 -3.72 3.65 -0.10
C ALA A 242 -4.85 2.59 -0.09
N LEU A 243 -4.79 1.63 0.82
CA LEU A 243 -5.83 0.61 0.98
C LEU A 243 -7.17 1.17 1.45
N ALA A 244 -7.18 2.19 2.31
CA ALA A 244 -8.43 2.81 2.72
C ALA A 244 -9.19 3.42 1.53
N TYR A 245 -8.46 4.04 0.60
CA TYR A 245 -9.04 4.55 -0.63
C TYR A 245 -9.58 3.43 -1.53
N ILE A 246 -8.78 2.40 -1.78
CA ILE A 246 -9.22 1.26 -2.60
C ILE A 246 -10.39 0.53 -1.96
N GLY A 247 -10.45 0.44 -0.63
CA GLY A 247 -11.59 -0.10 0.10
C GLY A 247 -12.87 0.67 -0.19
N GLN A 248 -12.82 2.01 -0.13
CA GLN A 248 -13.97 2.86 -0.47
C GLN A 248 -14.35 2.75 -1.94
N ALA A 249 -13.37 2.81 -2.86
CA ALA A 249 -13.62 2.71 -4.30
C ALA A 249 -14.19 1.33 -4.69
N ALA A 250 -13.62 0.26 -4.16
CA ALA A 250 -14.09 -1.11 -4.39
C ALA A 250 -15.50 -1.32 -3.84
N SER A 251 -15.82 -0.74 -2.67
CA SER A 251 -17.18 -0.79 -2.12
C SER A 251 -18.16 0.02 -2.97
N ALA A 252 -17.80 1.24 -3.39
CA ALA A 252 -18.66 2.12 -4.18
C ALA A 252 -18.94 1.57 -5.58
N LEU A 253 -17.95 0.90 -6.19
CA LEU A 253 -18.06 0.29 -7.51
C LEU A 253 -18.52 -1.19 -7.46
N GLY A 254 -18.82 -1.72 -6.28
CA GLY A 254 -19.31 -3.08 -6.10
C GLY A 254 -18.32 -4.18 -6.47
N TRP A 255 -17.01 -3.91 -6.42
CA TRP A 255 -15.97 -4.87 -6.76
C TRP A 255 -15.80 -5.95 -5.69
N LEU A 256 -15.67 -5.53 -4.43
CA LEU A 256 -15.41 -6.41 -3.29
C LEU A 256 -16.29 -6.03 -2.10
N SER A 257 -16.70 -7.04 -1.33
CA SER A 257 -17.26 -6.84 0.01
C SER A 257 -16.18 -6.43 1.03
N ALA A 258 -16.62 -5.94 2.19
CA ALA A 258 -15.72 -5.64 3.31
C ALA A 258 -14.94 -6.87 3.78
N THR A 259 -15.61 -8.04 3.80
CA THR A 259 -15.01 -9.31 4.19
C THR A 259 -13.98 -9.79 3.17
N GLN A 260 -14.23 -9.62 1.87
CA GLN A 260 -13.27 -9.92 0.79
C GLN A 260 -12.05 -9.00 0.86
N MET A 261 -12.24 -7.72 1.15
CA MET A 261 -11.11 -6.78 1.33
C MET A 261 -10.20 -7.21 2.48
N LEU A 262 -10.80 -7.63 3.60
CA LEU A 262 -10.10 -8.19 4.76
C LEU A 262 -9.37 -9.50 4.42
N ASP A 263 -10.00 -10.40 3.66
CA ASP A 263 -9.38 -11.65 3.17
C ASP A 263 -8.15 -11.34 2.32
N GLY A 264 -8.29 -10.44 1.34
CA GLY A 264 -7.23 -10.01 0.46
C GLY A 264 -6.04 -9.39 1.19
N LEU A 265 -6.31 -8.55 2.20
CA LEU A 265 -5.25 -7.98 3.02
C LEU A 265 -4.53 -9.06 3.84
N GLY A 266 -5.27 -10.02 4.40
CA GLY A 266 -4.69 -11.13 5.14
C GLY A 266 -3.76 -11.98 4.27
N LEU A 267 -4.21 -12.31 3.06
CA LEU A 267 -3.40 -13.00 2.07
C LEU A 267 -2.15 -12.18 1.71
N ALA A 268 -2.27 -10.88 1.48
CA ALA A 268 -1.15 -10.01 1.12
C ALA A 268 -0.07 -9.96 2.21
N GLU A 269 -0.45 -9.95 3.49
CA GLU A 269 0.52 -9.99 4.62
C GLU A 269 1.33 -11.32 4.65
N THR A 270 0.86 -12.39 3.99
CA THR A 270 1.61 -13.66 3.85
C THR A 270 2.49 -13.72 2.61
N THR A 271 2.45 -12.71 1.74
CA THR A 271 3.22 -12.68 0.50
C THR A 271 4.56 -11.97 0.67
N PRO A 272 5.60 -12.38 -0.07
CA PRO A 272 6.80 -11.58 -0.18
C PRO A 272 6.52 -10.31 -1.00
N GLY A 273 7.19 -9.21 -0.66
CA GLY A 273 7.05 -7.96 -1.38
C GLY A 273 6.06 -6.99 -0.74
N PRO A 274 5.84 -5.83 -1.36
CA PRO A 274 5.19 -4.70 -0.71
C PRO A 274 3.72 -4.99 -0.45
N LEU A 275 3.23 -4.64 0.74
CA LEU A 275 1.85 -4.90 1.17
C LEU A 275 0.79 -4.37 0.18
N ILE A 276 1.14 -3.32 -0.57
CA ILE A 276 0.30 -2.73 -1.61
C ILE A 276 -0.09 -3.75 -2.71
N LEU A 277 0.57 -4.91 -2.79
CA LEU A 277 0.18 -6.04 -3.62
C LEU A 277 -1.23 -6.57 -3.34
N VAL A 278 -1.83 -6.26 -2.19
CA VAL A 278 -3.27 -6.48 -1.96
C VAL A 278 -4.14 -5.91 -3.09
N PHE A 279 -3.71 -4.85 -3.78
CA PHE A 279 -4.43 -4.29 -4.92
C PHE A 279 -4.54 -5.25 -6.10
N VAL A 280 -3.58 -6.16 -6.26
CA VAL A 280 -3.66 -7.24 -7.25
C VAL A 280 -4.86 -8.13 -6.97
N PHE A 281 -5.11 -8.45 -5.69
CA PHE A 281 -6.29 -9.22 -5.29
C PHE A 281 -7.58 -8.43 -5.52
N VAL A 282 -7.61 -7.16 -5.14
CA VAL A 282 -8.78 -6.30 -5.40
C VAL A 282 -9.08 -6.24 -6.91
N GLY A 283 -8.04 -6.03 -7.72
CA GLY A 283 -8.15 -6.04 -9.18
C GLY A 283 -8.62 -7.39 -9.72
N PHE A 284 -8.05 -8.49 -9.23
CA PHE A 284 -8.39 -9.83 -9.71
C PHE A 284 -9.81 -10.22 -9.34
N VAL A 285 -10.14 -10.17 -8.05
CA VAL A 285 -11.43 -10.63 -7.51
C VAL A 285 -12.55 -9.69 -7.97
N GLY A 286 -12.30 -8.39 -8.07
CA GLY A 286 -13.28 -7.42 -8.58
C GLY A 286 -13.61 -7.64 -10.06
N ALA A 287 -12.60 -7.85 -10.90
CA ALA A 287 -12.80 -8.08 -12.32
C ALA A 287 -13.38 -9.48 -12.59
N PHE A 288 -12.99 -10.49 -11.82
CA PHE A 288 -13.55 -11.84 -11.91
C PHE A 288 -15.05 -11.86 -11.60
N GLN A 289 -15.49 -11.18 -10.54
CA GLN A 289 -16.89 -11.19 -10.10
C GLN A 289 -17.83 -10.36 -10.99
N THR A 290 -17.31 -9.31 -11.63
CA THR A 290 -18.11 -8.42 -12.49
C THR A 290 -18.14 -8.88 -13.95
N ALA A 291 -17.24 -9.79 -14.33
CA ALA A 291 -17.17 -10.35 -15.67
C ALA A 291 -18.25 -11.40 -15.93
N ALA A 292 -18.62 -11.57 -17.20
CA ALA A 292 -19.40 -12.71 -17.64
C ALA A 292 -18.62 -14.03 -17.35
N PRO A 293 -19.29 -15.14 -16.99
CA PRO A 293 -18.63 -16.37 -16.54
C PRO A 293 -17.53 -16.89 -17.48
N GLU A 294 -17.74 -16.79 -18.79
CA GLU A 294 -16.79 -17.23 -19.82
C GLU A 294 -15.50 -16.38 -19.87
N TRP A 295 -15.55 -15.12 -19.41
CA TRP A 295 -14.41 -14.20 -19.39
C TRP A 295 -13.82 -13.98 -17.99
N ALA A 296 -14.44 -14.54 -16.95
CA ALA A 296 -14.11 -14.24 -15.55
C ALA A 296 -12.63 -14.43 -15.21
N TRP A 297 -12.02 -15.54 -15.65
CA TRP A 297 -10.59 -15.81 -15.42
C TRP A 297 -9.67 -14.84 -16.16
N ALA A 298 -9.96 -14.57 -17.43
CA ALA A 298 -9.17 -13.67 -18.25
C ALA A 298 -9.24 -12.23 -17.71
N LEU A 299 -10.44 -11.76 -17.40
CA LEU A 299 -10.66 -10.44 -16.83
C LEU A 299 -10.15 -10.33 -15.39
N GLY A 300 -10.23 -11.39 -14.59
CA GLY A 300 -9.58 -11.46 -13.29
C GLY A 300 -8.06 -11.27 -13.40
N LEU A 301 -7.40 -12.02 -14.26
CA LEU A 301 -5.96 -11.86 -14.50
C LEU A 301 -5.62 -10.44 -14.98
N LEU A 302 -6.36 -9.92 -15.96
CA LEU A 302 -6.17 -8.56 -16.48
C LEU A 302 -6.42 -7.49 -15.41
N GLY A 303 -7.41 -7.66 -14.55
CA GLY A 303 -7.71 -6.77 -13.44
C GLY A 303 -6.56 -6.72 -12.42
N GLY A 304 -6.03 -7.89 -12.04
CA GLY A 304 -4.86 -7.98 -11.16
C GLY A 304 -3.61 -7.35 -11.78
N LEU A 305 -3.36 -7.59 -13.08
CA LEU A 305 -2.24 -7.00 -13.81
C LEU A 305 -2.39 -5.48 -14.00
N MET A 306 -3.62 -4.99 -14.25
CA MET A 306 -3.92 -3.56 -14.32
C MET A 306 -3.62 -2.89 -12.99
N ALA A 307 -4.08 -3.47 -11.89
CA ALA A 307 -3.81 -2.97 -10.54
C ALA A 307 -2.31 -2.92 -10.25
N ALA A 308 -1.57 -3.99 -10.55
CA ALA A 308 -0.11 -4.03 -10.39
C ALA A 308 0.58 -2.93 -11.22
N TRP A 309 0.29 -2.88 -12.52
CA TRP A 309 0.93 -1.94 -13.43
C TRP A 309 0.70 -0.49 -13.01
N THR A 310 -0.56 -0.12 -12.81
CA THR A 310 -0.92 1.26 -12.49
C THR A 310 -0.43 1.72 -11.11
N THR A 311 -0.19 0.77 -10.19
CA THR A 311 0.37 1.03 -8.86
C THR A 311 1.88 1.22 -8.89
N PHE A 312 2.63 0.37 -9.60
CA PHE A 312 4.10 0.37 -9.54
C PHE A 312 4.78 1.12 -10.68
N ALA A 313 4.15 1.26 -11.86
CA ALA A 313 4.73 1.98 -12.99
C ALA A 313 5.10 3.45 -12.69
N PRO A 314 4.30 4.23 -11.92
CA PRO A 314 4.63 5.62 -11.60
C PRO A 314 5.95 5.79 -10.87
N SER A 315 6.35 4.82 -10.05
CA SER A 315 7.64 4.87 -9.36
C SER A 315 8.81 5.00 -10.32
N PHE A 316 8.77 4.36 -11.49
CA PHE A 316 9.82 4.49 -12.50
C PHE A 316 9.87 5.90 -13.10
N LEU A 317 8.70 6.53 -13.32
CA LEU A 317 8.62 7.94 -13.71
C LEU A 317 9.29 8.83 -12.67
N TRP A 318 8.97 8.63 -11.39
CA TRP A 318 9.50 9.43 -10.30
C TRP A 318 11.01 9.24 -10.08
N ILE A 319 11.51 8.01 -10.19
CA ILE A 319 12.94 7.74 -10.05
C ILE A 319 13.73 8.23 -11.26
N PHE A 320 13.30 7.94 -12.49
CA PHE A 320 14.10 8.26 -13.68
C PHE A 320 13.99 9.73 -14.12
N ALA A 321 12.91 10.41 -13.76
CA ALA A 321 12.66 11.79 -14.19
C ALA A 321 12.21 12.75 -13.08
N GLY A 322 11.65 12.25 -11.97
CA GLY A 322 11.14 13.07 -10.87
C GLY A 322 12.20 13.60 -9.90
N GLY A 323 13.41 13.01 -9.88
CA GLY A 323 14.53 13.35 -8.99
C GLY A 323 14.69 14.83 -8.67
N PRO A 324 15.02 15.69 -9.66
CA PRO A 324 15.27 17.10 -9.39
C PRO A 324 14.06 17.90 -8.94
N LEU A 325 12.84 17.47 -9.29
CA LEU A 325 11.61 18.17 -8.92
C LEU A 325 11.30 17.98 -7.44
N PHE A 326 11.34 16.73 -6.98
CA PHE A 326 11.04 16.39 -5.59
C PHE A 326 12.12 16.87 -4.62
N GLU A 327 13.41 16.85 -5.02
CA GLU A 327 14.49 17.48 -4.26
C GLU A 327 14.26 18.98 -4.08
N ARG A 328 13.80 19.69 -5.13
CA ARG A 328 13.48 21.12 -5.04
C ARG A 328 12.28 21.38 -4.14
N TRP A 329 11.26 20.52 -4.16
CA TRP A 329 10.06 20.66 -3.34
C TRP A 329 10.34 20.38 -1.86
N GLY A 330 11.07 19.32 -1.54
CA GLY A 330 11.42 18.96 -0.16
C GLY A 330 12.22 20.03 0.58
N ARG A 331 12.96 20.88 -0.16
CA ARG A 331 13.78 21.96 0.39
C ARG A 331 13.02 23.25 0.66
N ARG A 332 11.83 23.42 0.07
CA ARG A 332 11.01 24.62 0.27
C ARG A 332 10.07 24.41 1.47
N PRO A 333 9.89 25.41 2.35
CA PRO A 333 9.07 25.27 3.56
C PRO A 333 7.62 24.87 3.28
N ARG A 334 6.99 25.48 2.26
CA ARG A 334 5.57 25.25 1.93
C ARG A 334 5.27 23.84 1.40
N PRO A 335 5.93 23.33 0.34
CA PRO A 335 5.70 21.96 -0.12
C PRO A 335 6.04 20.92 0.96
N SER A 336 7.13 21.13 1.71
CA SER A 336 7.50 20.24 2.82
C SER A 336 6.39 20.17 3.87
N ARG A 337 5.80 21.31 4.26
CA ARG A 337 4.65 21.33 5.17
C ARG A 337 3.41 20.65 4.60
N ALA A 338 3.10 20.89 3.32
CA ALA A 338 1.97 20.26 2.66
C ALA A 338 2.08 18.72 2.72
N LEU A 339 3.26 18.16 2.39
CA LEU A 339 3.53 16.73 2.48
C LEU A 339 3.44 16.18 3.92
N ALA A 340 3.90 16.95 4.91
CA ALA A 340 3.79 16.59 6.31
C ALA A 340 2.33 16.49 6.79
N LEU A 341 1.48 17.46 6.43
CA LEU A 341 0.05 17.41 6.79
C LEU A 341 -0.72 16.36 5.99
N ILE A 342 -0.34 16.09 4.73
CA ILE A 342 -0.86 14.95 3.98
C ILE A 342 -0.54 13.64 4.73
N SER A 343 0.70 13.46 5.17
CA SER A 343 1.10 12.26 5.94
C SER A 343 0.32 12.15 7.26
N ALA A 344 0.05 13.26 7.94
CA ALA A 344 -0.78 13.27 9.14
C ALA A 344 -2.25 12.91 8.85
N ALA A 345 -2.82 13.41 7.76
CA ALA A 345 -4.16 13.02 7.31
C ALA A 345 -4.24 11.52 6.98
N SER A 346 -3.21 10.97 6.33
CA SER A 346 -3.09 9.54 6.03
C SER A 346 -3.12 8.66 7.30
N VAL A 347 -2.61 9.14 8.43
CA VAL A 347 -2.75 8.43 9.72
C VAL A 347 -4.22 8.36 10.17
N GLY A 348 -4.94 9.48 10.07
CA GLY A 348 -6.39 9.51 10.38
C GLY A 348 -7.20 8.57 9.49
N VAL A 349 -6.81 8.48 8.21
CA VAL A 349 -7.40 7.57 7.22
C VAL A 349 -7.16 6.10 7.60
N ILE A 350 -5.93 5.75 7.98
CA ILE A 350 -5.60 4.40 8.47
C ILE A 350 -6.43 4.09 9.73
N GLY A 351 -6.63 5.07 10.61
CA GLY A 351 -7.46 4.92 11.80
C GLY A 351 -8.92 4.61 11.46
N GLN A 352 -9.49 5.30 10.46
CA GLN A 352 -10.85 5.05 10.00
C GLN A 352 -10.97 3.64 9.39
N LEU A 353 -9.98 3.23 8.60
CA LEU A 353 -9.94 1.88 8.04
C LEU A 353 -9.82 0.81 9.13
N ALA A 354 -8.99 1.04 10.15
CA ALA A 354 -8.84 0.13 11.29
C ALA A 354 -10.17 -0.06 12.03
N LEU A 355 -10.90 1.04 12.28
CA LEU A 355 -12.23 0.99 12.88
C LEU A 355 -13.22 0.21 12.00
N TRP A 356 -13.23 0.49 10.70
CA TRP A 356 -14.10 -0.17 9.74
C TRP A 356 -13.84 -1.68 9.67
N PHE A 357 -12.57 -2.09 9.64
CA PHE A 357 -12.16 -3.49 9.67
C PHE A 357 -12.51 -4.19 10.99
N ALA A 358 -12.26 -3.53 12.13
CA ALA A 358 -12.60 -4.09 13.44
C ALA A 358 -14.11 -4.35 13.54
N ILE A 359 -14.95 -3.44 13.05
CA ILE A 359 -16.40 -3.65 13.07
C ILE A 359 -16.81 -4.82 12.17
N HIS A 360 -16.32 -4.89 10.93
CA HIS A 360 -16.67 -5.97 9.98
C HIS A 360 -16.07 -7.34 10.33
N LEU A 361 -15.04 -7.37 11.19
CA LEU A 361 -14.50 -8.61 11.73
C LEU A 361 -15.26 -9.08 12.96
N LEU A 362 -15.51 -8.16 13.91
CA LEU A 362 -16.05 -8.52 15.22
C LEU A 362 -17.57 -8.65 15.23
N PHE A 363 -18.28 -7.99 14.32
CA PHE A 363 -19.75 -8.01 14.28
C PHE A 363 -20.24 -8.55 12.94
N ARG A 364 -21.17 -9.50 12.99
CA ARG A 364 -21.75 -10.11 11.77
C ARG A 364 -22.69 -9.16 11.04
N SER A 365 -23.24 -8.18 11.73
CA SER A 365 -24.05 -7.13 11.12
C SER A 365 -23.73 -5.75 11.70
N GLY A 366 -23.77 -4.74 10.85
CA GLY A 366 -23.67 -3.34 11.23
C GLY A 366 -24.57 -2.52 10.34
N GLN A 367 -25.33 -1.60 10.92
CA GLN A 367 -26.17 -0.69 10.16
C GLN A 367 -25.39 0.61 9.95
N THR A 368 -25.30 1.04 8.68
CA THR A 368 -24.87 2.41 8.37
C THR A 368 -26.11 3.28 8.38
N MET A 369 -26.26 4.12 9.39
CA MET A 369 -27.35 5.08 9.47
C MET A 369 -26.92 6.38 8.80
N GLU A 370 -27.66 6.82 7.79
CA GLU A 370 -27.52 8.15 7.21
C GLU A 370 -28.44 9.11 7.98
N VAL A 371 -27.86 9.96 8.82
CA VAL A 371 -28.62 10.85 9.73
C VAL A 371 -28.99 12.15 9.02
N ALA A 372 -28.12 12.63 8.12
CA ALA A 372 -28.35 13.85 7.36
C ALA A 372 -27.41 13.90 6.15
N GLY A 373 -27.76 13.23 5.03
CA GLY A 373 -27.15 13.29 3.68
C GLY A 373 -25.62 13.17 3.55
N LEU A 374 -24.88 14.09 4.18
CA LEU A 374 -23.43 14.07 4.33
C LEU A 374 -22.97 13.32 5.58
N VAL A 375 -23.79 13.16 6.62
CA VAL A 375 -23.40 12.48 7.88
C VAL A 375 -23.87 11.03 7.86
N ARG A 376 -22.91 10.11 8.01
CA ARG A 376 -23.12 8.67 8.15
C ARG A 376 -22.52 8.17 9.44
N VAL A 377 -23.16 7.24 10.12
CA VAL A 377 -22.58 6.58 11.30
C VAL A 377 -22.72 5.08 11.12
N MET A 378 -21.60 4.36 11.21
CA MET A 378 -21.59 2.90 11.20
C MET A 378 -21.70 2.41 12.64
N LEU A 379 -22.88 1.92 13.02
CA LEU A 379 -23.12 1.38 14.35
C LEU A 379 -23.09 -0.16 14.27
N PRO A 380 -22.19 -0.82 15.02
CA PRO A 380 -22.20 -2.27 15.12
C PRO A 380 -23.46 -2.74 15.86
N ASP A 381 -24.06 -3.83 15.39
CA ASP A 381 -25.07 -4.51 16.20
C ASP A 381 -24.35 -5.37 17.25
N VAL A 382 -24.37 -4.89 18.50
CA VAL A 382 -23.71 -5.53 19.65
C VAL A 382 -24.20 -6.96 19.91
N ALA A 383 -25.43 -7.30 19.48
CA ALA A 383 -25.96 -8.65 19.63
C ALA A 383 -25.29 -9.65 18.66
N THR A 384 -24.63 -9.16 17.62
CA THR A 384 -23.98 -9.97 16.57
C THR A 384 -22.48 -10.13 16.76
N LEU A 385 -21.98 -9.88 17.97
CA LEU A 385 -20.58 -10.04 18.31
C LEU A 385 -20.12 -11.50 18.12
N ASP A 386 -19.07 -11.68 17.33
CA ASP A 386 -18.43 -12.96 17.08
C ASP A 386 -17.30 -13.19 18.10
N TYR A 387 -17.55 -14.07 19.07
CA TYR A 387 -16.60 -14.37 20.15
C TYR A 387 -15.32 -15.05 19.65
N GLY A 388 -15.40 -15.83 18.56
CA GLY A 388 -14.23 -16.44 17.94
C GLY A 388 -13.32 -15.38 17.32
N ALA A 389 -13.92 -14.46 16.55
CA ALA A 389 -13.21 -13.31 15.99
C ALA A 389 -12.60 -12.41 17.07
N LEU A 390 -13.35 -12.15 18.16
CA LEU A 390 -12.87 -11.37 19.30
C LEU A 390 -11.67 -12.03 19.98
N GLY A 391 -11.77 -13.33 20.30
CA GLY A 391 -10.69 -14.09 20.95
C GLY A 391 -9.42 -14.10 20.11
N LEU A 392 -9.54 -14.34 18.80
CA LEU A 392 -8.41 -14.29 17.87
C LEU A 392 -7.83 -12.89 17.74
N THR A 393 -8.65 -11.84 17.74
CA THR A 393 -8.18 -10.45 17.67
C THR A 393 -7.41 -10.06 18.93
N VAL A 394 -7.90 -10.45 20.12
CA VAL A 394 -7.20 -10.23 21.38
C VAL A 394 -5.87 -10.99 21.40
N LEU A 395 -5.86 -12.25 20.95
CA LEU A 395 -4.63 -13.03 20.78
C LEU A 395 -3.66 -12.34 19.82
N ALA A 396 -4.14 -11.88 18.67
CA ALA A 396 -3.31 -11.18 17.67
C ALA A 396 -2.67 -9.92 18.25
N LEU A 397 -3.44 -9.10 18.97
CA LEU A 397 -2.94 -7.90 19.64
C LEU A 397 -1.88 -8.25 20.70
N MET A 398 -2.10 -9.28 21.51
CA MET A 398 -1.10 -9.75 22.46
C MET A 398 0.17 -10.22 21.76
N LEU A 399 0.07 -10.99 20.68
CA LEU A 399 1.24 -11.45 19.94
C LEU A 399 2.01 -10.28 19.31
N VAL A 400 1.32 -9.31 18.70
CA VAL A 400 1.93 -8.12 18.08
C VAL A 400 2.68 -7.25 19.09
N PHE A 401 2.07 -7.00 20.26
CA PHE A 401 2.59 -6.00 21.20
C PHE A 401 3.38 -6.56 22.38
N ALA A 402 3.09 -7.79 22.82
CA ALA A 402 3.76 -8.42 23.96
C ALA A 402 4.91 -9.35 23.54
N THR A 403 4.95 -9.80 22.28
CA THR A 403 5.99 -10.72 21.80
C THR A 403 6.85 -10.08 20.71
N ARG A 404 8.01 -10.67 20.43
CA ARG A 404 8.86 -10.31 19.28
C ARG A 404 8.76 -11.34 18.15
N LEU A 405 7.61 -12.02 18.04
CA LEU A 405 7.43 -13.05 17.03
C LEU A 405 7.49 -12.44 15.62
N PRO A 406 8.19 -13.10 14.68
CA PRO A 406 8.11 -12.73 13.27
C PRO A 406 6.66 -12.77 12.78
N MET A 407 6.32 -11.84 11.88
CA MET A 407 4.96 -11.68 11.35
C MET A 407 4.37 -12.99 10.80
N LEU A 408 5.14 -13.76 10.02
CA LEU A 408 4.69 -15.04 9.47
C LEU A 408 4.39 -16.09 10.56
N ALA A 409 5.19 -16.12 11.63
CA ALA A 409 4.97 -17.02 12.75
C ALA A 409 3.68 -16.65 13.50
N MET A 410 3.43 -15.36 13.70
CA MET A 410 2.18 -14.87 14.29
C MET A 410 0.96 -15.25 13.43
N ILE A 411 1.05 -15.05 12.11
CA ILE A 411 -0.03 -15.44 11.19
C ILE A 411 -0.28 -16.95 11.27
N ALA A 412 0.77 -17.78 11.27
CA ALA A 412 0.64 -19.23 11.39
C ALA A 412 -0.06 -19.65 12.70
N VAL A 413 0.28 -19.01 13.83
CA VAL A 413 -0.39 -19.23 15.12
C VAL A 413 -1.88 -18.88 15.04
N LEU A 414 -2.23 -17.75 14.44
CA LEU A 414 -3.62 -17.30 14.34
C LEU A 414 -4.45 -18.17 13.39
N VAL A 415 -3.86 -18.61 12.27
CA VAL A 415 -4.48 -19.58 11.35
C VAL A 415 -4.72 -20.92 12.05
N GLY A 416 -3.72 -21.42 12.79
CA GLY A 416 -3.85 -22.63 13.59
C GLY A 416 -4.93 -22.52 14.66
N ALA A 417 -4.98 -21.39 15.37
CA ALA A 417 -6.02 -21.11 16.36
C ALA A 417 -7.42 -21.05 15.73
N GLY A 418 -7.56 -20.44 14.55
CA GLY A 418 -8.82 -20.44 13.79
C GLY A 418 -9.28 -21.85 13.41
N LEU A 419 -8.36 -22.71 12.95
CA LEU A 419 -8.66 -24.11 12.65
C LEU A 419 -9.07 -24.91 13.90
N LEU A 420 -8.41 -24.66 15.04
CA LEU A 420 -8.77 -25.29 16.32
C LEU A 420 -10.15 -24.85 16.81
N LEU A 421 -10.49 -23.57 16.73
CA LEU A 421 -11.83 -23.08 17.09
C LEU A 421 -12.92 -23.81 16.33
N LYS A 422 -12.71 -24.02 15.02
CA LYS A 422 -13.62 -24.82 14.21
C LYS A 422 -13.69 -26.28 14.66
N ALA A 423 -12.55 -26.91 14.95
CA ALA A 423 -12.50 -28.29 15.40
C ALA A 423 -13.25 -28.50 16.73
N PHE A 424 -13.32 -27.48 17.59
CA PHE A 424 -14.09 -27.50 18.84
C PHE A 424 -15.53 -26.98 18.70
N GLY A 425 -15.99 -26.62 17.49
CA GLY A 425 -17.35 -26.14 17.25
C GLY A 425 -17.65 -24.74 17.80
N LEU A 426 -16.61 -23.91 17.99
CA LEU A 426 -16.70 -22.58 18.60
C LEU A 426 -16.72 -21.43 17.58
N SER A 427 -16.70 -21.72 16.27
CA SER A 427 -16.67 -20.74 15.18
C SER A 427 -17.53 -21.14 14.00
#